data_AF-A0A2D7V6C0-F1
#
_entry.id   AF-A0A2D7V6C0-F1
#
_cell.length_a   1.000
_cell.length_b   1.000
_cell.length_c   1.000
_cell.angle_alpha   90.00
_cell.angle_beta   90.00
_cell.angle_gamma   90.00
#
_symmetry.space_group_name_H-M   'P 1'
#
loop_
_entity.id
_entity.type
_entity.pdbx_description
1 polymer ?
#
loop_
_entity_poly.entity_id
_entity_poly.type
_entity_poly.pdbx_seq_one_letter_code
_entity_poly.pdbx_strand_id
1 'polypeptide(L)'
;MRASLHLFTLLLLCALRADAVPPTLNYAGQVAVNGQAFDGQGLFKFALVNAEGNASHWSNDGTSAEGSEPQDSVSVSVNGGLYSILLGNSAIPGMSALDPAIFQQEPNLRLRVGFNDGVNGFQQLSPDR
;
A
#
# COMPACT_ATOMS: atom_id res chain seq x y z
N MET A 1 2.23 67.44 19.13
CA MET A 1 2.64 66.19 19.83
C MET A 1 1.35 65.50 20.28
N ARG A 2 0.92 64.39 19.71
CA ARG A 2 1.44 63.03 19.94
C ARG A 2 1.20 62.16 18.72
N ALA A 3 2.28 61.63 18.16
CA ALA A 3 2.25 60.50 17.24
C ALA A 3 2.05 59.23 18.07
N SER A 4 1.06 58.41 17.73
CA SER A 4 0.95 57.04 18.25
C SER A 4 0.81 56.10 17.06
N LEU A 5 1.99 55.74 16.57
CA LEU A 5 2.29 54.64 15.68
C LEU A 5 1.83 53.33 16.36
N HIS A 6 0.70 52.77 15.91
CA HIS A 6 0.34 51.38 16.19
C HIS A 6 0.45 50.57 14.91
N LEU A 7 1.71 50.42 14.49
CA LEU A 7 2.20 49.23 13.81
C LEU A 7 1.98 48.06 14.77
N PHE A 8 0.81 47.41 14.69
CA PHE A 8 0.60 46.11 15.32
C PHE A 8 0.40 45.08 14.22
N THR A 9 1.55 44.66 13.69
CA THR A 9 1.80 43.51 12.85
C THR A 9 0.82 42.38 13.16
N LEU A 10 -0.11 42.11 12.24
CA LEU A 10 -0.96 40.92 12.29
C LEU A 10 -0.03 39.72 12.05
N LEU A 11 0.33 39.04 13.15
CA LEU A 11 1.12 37.82 13.13
C LEU A 11 0.32 36.74 12.38
N LEU A 12 0.68 36.49 11.12
CA LEU A 12 0.16 35.39 10.34
C LEU A 12 0.67 34.09 10.98
N LEU A 13 -0.13 33.48 11.87
CA LEU A 13 0.06 32.09 12.29
C LEU A 13 -0.20 31.20 11.06
N CYS A 14 0.83 30.98 10.23
CA CYS A 14 0.85 29.82 9.35
C CYS A 14 0.92 28.59 10.26
N ALA A 15 -0.22 27.95 10.52
CA ALA A 15 -0.23 26.62 11.11
C ALA A 15 0.44 25.67 10.12
N LEU A 16 1.74 25.43 10.30
CA LEU A 16 2.44 24.34 9.63
C LEU A 16 1.81 23.04 10.14
N ARG A 17 0.84 22.51 9.40
CA ARG A 17 0.46 21.11 9.55
C ARG A 17 1.61 20.30 8.96
N ALA A 18 2.45 19.77 9.84
CA ALA A 18 3.32 18.67 9.47
C ALA A 18 2.42 17.43 9.42
N ASP A 19 1.93 17.08 8.23
CA ASP A 19 1.40 15.74 8.03
C ASP A 19 2.58 14.78 8.22
N ALA A 20 2.47 13.89 9.22
CA ALA A 20 3.42 12.80 9.34
C ALA A 20 3.29 11.97 8.06
N VAL A 21 4.41 11.73 7.36
CA VAL A 21 4.41 10.81 6.21
C VAL A 21 3.90 9.47 6.71
N PRO A 22 2.78 8.95 6.17
CA PRO A 22 2.28 7.66 6.58
C PRO A 22 3.40 6.62 6.42
N PRO A 23 3.66 5.82 7.45
CA PRO A 23 4.64 4.74 7.36
C PRO A 23 4.26 3.79 6.23
N THR A 24 5.26 3.41 5.44
CA THR A 24 5.11 2.46 4.32
C THR A 24 5.91 1.21 4.61
N LEU A 25 5.44 0.07 4.08
CA LEU A 25 6.15 -1.19 4.15
C LEU A 25 6.75 -1.51 2.79
N ASN A 26 8.09 -1.59 2.71
CA ASN A 26 8.76 -2.05 1.50
C ASN A 26 8.57 -3.56 1.35
N TYR A 27 8.02 -3.98 0.21
CA TYR A 27 7.89 -5.38 -0.16
C TYR A 27 8.50 -5.62 -1.54
N ALA A 28 9.25 -6.70 -1.67
CA ALA A 28 9.82 -7.13 -2.92
C ALA A 28 9.51 -8.61 -3.14
N GLY A 29 9.21 -8.96 -4.38
CA GLY A 29 8.84 -10.32 -4.76
C GLY A 29 9.29 -10.67 -6.16
N GLN A 30 9.02 -11.92 -6.53
CA GLN A 30 9.26 -12.44 -7.86
C GLN A 30 7.97 -13.00 -8.45
N VAL A 31 7.74 -12.77 -9.74
CA VAL A 31 6.66 -13.36 -10.53
C VAL A 31 7.21 -14.02 -11.77
N ALA A 32 6.59 -15.14 -12.15
CA ALA A 32 6.88 -15.88 -13.35
C ALA A 32 5.57 -16.37 -13.97
N VAL A 33 5.50 -16.40 -15.30
CA VAL A 33 4.37 -16.93 -16.06
C VAL A 33 4.89 -18.16 -16.82
N ASN A 34 4.23 -19.31 -16.62
CA ASN A 34 4.67 -20.59 -17.20
C ASN A 34 6.14 -20.93 -16.93
N GLY A 35 6.64 -20.59 -15.74
CA GLY A 35 8.01 -20.83 -15.31
C GLY A 35 9.06 -19.88 -15.91
N GLN A 36 8.65 -18.89 -16.70
CA GLN A 36 9.54 -17.85 -17.22
C GLN A 36 9.33 -16.55 -16.45
N ALA A 37 10.41 -15.82 -16.18
CA ALA A 37 10.34 -14.53 -15.51
C ALA A 37 9.44 -13.57 -16.31
N PHE A 38 8.52 -12.89 -15.62
CA PHE A 38 7.65 -11.91 -16.25
C PHE A 38 8.37 -10.55 -16.40
N ASP A 39 8.20 -9.90 -17.54
CA ASP A 39 8.76 -8.59 -17.84
C ASP A 39 7.67 -7.68 -18.38
N GLY A 40 7.46 -6.52 -17.74
CA GLY A 40 6.44 -5.55 -18.13
C GLY A 40 5.64 -5.00 -16.95
N GLN A 41 4.48 -4.42 -17.25
CA GLN A 41 3.55 -3.94 -16.22
C GLN A 41 2.70 -5.10 -15.72
N GLY A 42 2.85 -5.45 -14.45
CA GLY A 42 1.97 -6.38 -13.75
C GLY A 42 0.86 -5.64 -13.01
N LEU A 43 -0.30 -6.28 -12.88
CA LEU A 43 -1.34 -5.86 -11.95
C LEU A 43 -1.26 -6.71 -10.69
N PHE A 44 -1.22 -6.04 -9.54
CA PHE A 44 -1.08 -6.68 -8.24
C PHE A 44 -2.22 -6.31 -7.31
N LYS A 45 -2.58 -7.25 -6.46
CA LYS A 45 -3.50 -7.04 -5.33
C LYS A 45 -2.83 -7.51 -4.06
N PHE A 46 -2.96 -6.74 -2.99
CA PHE A 46 -2.29 -7.00 -1.73
C PHE A 46 -3.30 -6.99 -0.59
N ALA A 47 -3.18 -7.95 0.31
CA ALA A 47 -3.91 -7.97 1.57
C ALA A 47 -3.04 -8.47 2.71
N LEU A 48 -3.20 -7.89 3.90
CA LEU A 48 -2.69 -8.46 5.14
C LEU A 48 -3.81 -9.30 5.74
N VAL A 49 -3.58 -10.61 5.83
CA VAL A 49 -4.53 -11.59 6.34
C VAL A 49 -3.99 -12.27 7.59
N ASN A 50 -4.86 -12.86 8.41
CA ASN A 50 -4.43 -13.70 9.53
C ASN A 50 -3.71 -14.98 9.05
N ALA A 51 -3.15 -15.74 9.99
CA ALA A 51 -2.39 -16.96 9.69
C ALA A 51 -3.21 -18.02 8.92
N GLU A 52 -4.51 -18.08 9.18
CA GLU A 52 -5.45 -18.98 8.51
C GLU A 52 -5.89 -18.46 7.13
N GLY A 53 -5.60 -17.19 6.82
CA GLY A 53 -5.94 -16.56 5.55
C GLY A 53 -7.44 -16.32 5.34
N ASN A 54 -8.24 -16.32 6.41
CA ASN A 54 -9.69 -16.20 6.39
C ASN A 54 -10.20 -14.90 7.07
N ALA A 55 -9.30 -14.05 7.54
CA ALA A 55 -9.62 -12.69 7.99
C ALA A 55 -8.64 -11.71 7.33
N SER A 56 -9.17 -10.62 6.79
CA SER A 56 -8.39 -9.53 6.21
C SER A 56 -8.36 -8.35 7.17
N HIS A 57 -7.17 -7.85 7.46
CA HIS A 57 -6.97 -6.71 8.35
C HIS A 57 -6.60 -5.44 7.56
N TRP A 58 -6.06 -5.60 6.36
CA TRP A 58 -5.79 -4.51 5.42
C TRP A 58 -5.79 -5.03 3.99
N SER A 59 -6.11 -4.16 3.01
CA SER A 59 -5.89 -4.41 1.58
C SER A 59 -5.52 -3.14 0.84
N ASN A 60 -4.93 -3.30 -0.35
CA ASN A 60 -4.50 -2.17 -1.17
C ASN A 60 -5.66 -1.20 -1.49
N ASP A 61 -6.91 -1.66 -1.56
CA ASP A 61 -8.06 -0.79 -1.85
C ASP A 61 -9.07 -0.70 -0.69
N GLY A 62 -8.80 -1.38 0.44
CA GLY A 62 -9.69 -1.43 1.60
C GLY A 62 -10.95 -2.30 1.42
N THR A 63 -11.07 -3.09 0.34
CA THR A 63 -12.28 -3.87 0.06
C THR A 63 -12.19 -5.34 0.46
N SER A 64 -10.99 -5.85 0.72
CA SER A 64 -10.81 -7.24 1.17
C SER A 64 -11.42 -7.43 2.56
N ALA A 65 -12.32 -8.42 2.68
CA ALA A 65 -12.93 -8.84 3.93
C ALA A 65 -12.94 -10.37 3.98
N GLU A 66 -12.83 -10.96 5.18
CA GLU A 66 -12.86 -12.43 5.37
C GLU A 66 -11.86 -13.19 4.46
N GLY A 67 -10.71 -12.59 4.17
CA GLY A 67 -9.69 -13.18 3.28
C GLY A 67 -9.99 -13.02 1.77
N SER A 68 -11.04 -12.32 1.37
CA SER A 68 -11.40 -12.13 -0.03
C SER A 68 -10.32 -11.38 -0.82
N GLU A 69 -10.27 -11.56 -2.13
CA GLU A 69 -9.42 -10.73 -2.99
C GLU A 69 -9.89 -9.25 -2.95
N PRO A 70 -8.97 -8.28 -2.93
CA PRO A 70 -9.27 -6.87 -3.21
C PRO A 70 -10.04 -6.71 -4.54
N GLN A 71 -10.86 -5.68 -4.71
CA GLN A 71 -11.57 -5.41 -5.95
C GLN A 71 -10.66 -4.73 -6.99
N ASP A 72 -9.97 -3.67 -6.58
CA ASP A 72 -9.04 -2.89 -7.38
C ASP A 72 -7.60 -3.37 -7.21
N SER A 73 -6.81 -3.16 -8.26
CA SER A 73 -5.39 -3.54 -8.32
C SER A 73 -4.48 -2.33 -8.44
N VAL A 74 -3.22 -2.52 -8.12
CA VAL A 74 -2.13 -1.57 -8.38
C VAL A 74 -1.27 -2.04 -9.54
N SER A 75 -0.84 -1.11 -10.41
CA SER A 75 0.10 -1.43 -11.49
C SER A 75 1.54 -1.27 -11.01
N VAL A 76 2.36 -2.30 -11.23
CA VAL A 76 3.77 -2.34 -10.79
C VAL A 76 4.65 -2.78 -11.96
N SER A 77 5.76 -2.07 -12.16
CA SER A 77 6.76 -2.48 -13.13
C SER A 77 7.51 -3.71 -12.62
N VAL A 78 7.59 -4.74 -13.46
CA VAL A 78 8.32 -5.98 -13.22
C VAL A 78 9.47 -6.07 -14.22
N ASN A 79 10.67 -6.36 -13.72
CA ASN A 79 11.86 -6.52 -14.55
C ASN A 79 12.59 -7.81 -14.18
N GLY A 80 12.80 -8.70 -15.14
CA GLY A 80 13.37 -10.03 -14.92
C GLY A 80 12.61 -10.83 -13.87
N GLY A 81 11.28 -10.65 -13.80
CA GLY A 81 10.40 -11.25 -12.80
C GLY A 81 10.43 -10.56 -11.44
N LEU A 82 11.34 -9.62 -11.19
CA LEU A 82 11.45 -8.92 -9.90
C LEU A 82 10.60 -7.66 -9.87
N TYR A 83 9.98 -7.41 -8.72
CA TYR A 83 9.25 -6.17 -8.45
C TYR A 83 9.47 -5.72 -7.01
N SER A 84 9.26 -4.43 -6.75
CA SER A 84 9.16 -3.89 -5.41
C SER A 84 8.08 -2.82 -5.34
N ILE A 85 7.49 -2.66 -4.16
CA ILE A 85 6.42 -1.69 -3.90
C ILE A 85 6.45 -1.23 -2.45
N LEU A 86 6.06 0.02 -2.23
CA LEU A 86 5.82 0.59 -0.91
C LEU A 86 4.34 0.44 -0.55
N LEU A 87 4.00 -0.62 0.19
CA LEU A 87 2.65 -0.85 0.68
C LEU A 87 2.25 0.26 1.65
N GLY A 88 1.00 0.73 1.57
CA GLY A 88 0.50 1.86 2.35
C GLY A 88 0.77 3.24 1.73
N ASN A 89 1.52 3.33 0.63
CA ASN A 89 1.80 4.61 -0.02
C ASN A 89 0.60 5.09 -0.86
N SER A 90 -0.20 5.99 -0.30
CA SER A 90 -1.40 6.54 -0.96
C SER A 90 -1.13 7.43 -2.17
N ALA A 91 0.12 7.77 -2.47
CA ALA A 91 0.49 8.39 -3.73
C ALA A 91 0.45 7.41 -4.92
N ILE A 92 0.43 6.10 -4.66
CA ILE A 92 0.26 5.06 -5.68
C ILE A 92 -1.24 4.86 -5.94
N PRO A 93 -1.73 5.00 -7.19
CA PRO A 93 -3.12 4.73 -7.52
C PRO A 93 -3.54 3.30 -7.14
N GLY A 94 -4.67 3.17 -6.44
CA GLY A 94 -5.17 1.88 -5.94
C GLY A 94 -4.49 1.38 -4.66
N MET A 95 -3.72 2.23 -3.97
CA MET A 95 -3.07 1.93 -2.70
C MET A 95 -3.66 2.77 -1.55
N SER A 96 -4.23 2.09 -0.58
CA SER A 96 -4.78 2.65 0.65
C SER A 96 -3.68 2.83 1.67
N ALA A 97 -3.84 3.80 2.58
CA ALA A 97 -2.91 3.96 3.70
C ALA A 97 -2.87 2.69 4.57
N LEU A 98 -1.71 2.36 5.11
CA LEU A 98 -1.51 1.25 6.04
C LEU A 98 -1.26 1.83 7.43
N ASP A 99 -2.10 1.47 8.40
CA ASP A 99 -1.87 1.81 9.81
C ASP A 99 -0.94 0.76 10.44
N PRO A 100 0.29 1.12 10.87
CA PRO A 100 1.20 0.15 11.49
C PRO A 100 0.72 -0.38 12.84
N ALA A 101 -0.26 0.25 13.48
CA ALA A 101 -0.84 -0.27 14.71
C ALA A 101 -1.38 -1.70 14.52
N ILE A 102 -1.75 -2.06 13.29
CA ILE A 102 -2.18 -3.41 12.91
C ILE A 102 -1.16 -4.49 13.26
N PHE A 103 0.15 -4.23 13.13
CA PHE A 103 1.20 -5.21 13.41
C PHE A 103 1.39 -5.44 14.91
N GLN A 104 0.90 -4.52 15.75
CA GLN A 104 0.89 -4.69 17.20
C GLN A 104 -0.37 -5.44 17.66
N GLN A 105 -1.48 -5.27 16.95
CA GLN A 105 -2.77 -5.92 17.24
C GLN A 105 -2.80 -7.37 16.73
N GLU A 106 -2.17 -7.63 15.59
CA GLU A 106 -2.22 -8.90 14.86
C GLU A 106 -0.80 -9.44 14.62
N PRO A 107 -0.25 -10.25 15.54
CA PRO A 107 1.16 -10.66 15.48
C PRO A 107 1.50 -11.68 14.39
N ASN A 108 0.49 -12.33 13.81
CA ASN A 108 0.66 -13.42 12.83
C ASN A 108 0.11 -13.06 11.44
N LEU A 109 0.16 -11.79 11.06
CA LEU A 109 -0.24 -11.37 9.73
C LEU A 109 0.63 -12.02 8.65
N ARG A 110 -0.02 -12.36 7.53
CA ARG A 110 0.59 -12.81 6.29
C ARG A 110 0.24 -11.84 5.18
N LEU A 111 1.20 -11.56 4.31
CA LEU A 111 0.95 -10.84 3.08
C LEU A 111 0.45 -11.81 2.00
N ARG A 112 -0.80 -11.63 1.60
CA ARG A 112 -1.41 -12.27 0.43
C ARG A 112 -1.17 -11.39 -0.80
N VAL A 113 -0.73 -12.01 -1.88
CA VAL A 113 -0.44 -11.32 -3.14
C VAL A 113 -1.20 -11.98 -4.28
N GLY A 114 -2.04 -11.21 -4.96
CA GLY A 114 -2.59 -11.57 -6.27
C GLY A 114 -1.77 -10.93 -7.38
N PHE A 115 -1.53 -11.67 -8.46
CA PHE A 115 -0.81 -11.20 -9.64
C PHE A 115 -1.61 -11.51 -10.91
N ASN A 116 -1.65 -10.55 -11.82
CA ASN A 116 -2.20 -10.69 -13.16
C ASN A 116 -1.23 -10.08 -14.18
N ASP A 117 -0.89 -10.86 -15.19
CA ASP A 117 0.04 -10.51 -16.27
C ASP A 117 -0.63 -9.77 -17.45
N GLY A 118 -1.94 -9.49 -17.33
CA GLY A 118 -2.76 -8.89 -18.39
C GLY A 118 -3.41 -9.90 -19.32
N VAL A 119 -3.15 -11.20 -19.16
CA VAL A 119 -3.64 -12.26 -20.05
C VAL A 119 -4.36 -13.37 -19.28
N ASN A 120 -3.81 -13.83 -18.15
CA ASN A 120 -4.24 -15.03 -17.43
C ASN A 120 -5.17 -14.75 -16.23
N GLY A 121 -5.57 -13.49 -16.04
CA GLY A 121 -6.39 -13.08 -14.90
C GLY A 121 -5.60 -13.06 -13.58
N PHE A 122 -6.28 -12.75 -12.48
CA PHE A 122 -5.65 -12.76 -11.16
C PHE A 122 -5.40 -14.18 -10.66
N GLN A 123 -4.18 -14.41 -10.20
CA GLN A 123 -3.72 -15.64 -9.57
C GLN A 123 -3.06 -15.28 -8.23
N GLN A 124 -3.44 -15.99 -7.17
CA GLN A 124 -2.77 -15.82 -5.87
C GLN A 124 -1.38 -16.46 -5.90
N LEU A 125 -0.38 -15.71 -5.47
CA LEU A 125 0.97 -16.21 -5.24
C LEU A 125 1.02 -16.94 -3.90
N SER A 126 1.37 -18.23 -3.95
CA SER A 126 1.42 -19.08 -2.77
C SER A 126 2.85 -19.44 -2.37
N PRO A 127 3.11 -19.65 -1.07
CA PRO A 127 2.23 -19.31 0.06
C PRO A 127 2.17 -17.79 0.32
N ASP A 128 1.15 -17.37 1.07
CA ASP A 128 1.12 -16.06 1.73
C ASP A 128 2.36 -15.94 2.65
N ARG A 129 2.96 -14.74 2.77
CA ARG A 129 4.29 -14.54 3.38
C ARG A 129 4.22 -13.87 4.75
#